data_AF-A0A2V7PWI1-F1
#
_entry.id   AF-A0A2V7PWI1-F1
#
_cell.length_a   1.000
_cell.length_b   1.000
_cell.length_c   1.000
_cell.angle_alpha   90.00
_cell.angle_beta   90.00
_cell.angle_gamma   90.00
#
_symmetry.space_group_name_H-M   'P 1'
#
loop_
_entity.id
_entity.type
_entity.pdbx_description
1 polymer ?
#
loop_
_entity_poly.entity_id
_entity_poly.type
_entity_poly.pdbx_seq_one_letter_code
_entity_poly.pdbx_strand_id
1 'polypeptide(L)'
;SADLASGVSLRTCSAEDLIVHKAFAARPQDWVDVEGVILKQRGRLAWPQIWSELNELAALKEEPELLEALRRVVARTEQVLGPFAH
;
A
#
# COMPACT_ATOMS: atom_id res chain seq x y z
N SER A 1 35.39 4.42 6.80
CA SER A 1 34.74 5.72 6.86
C SER A 1 33.84 5.89 5.66
N ALA A 2 32.54 5.88 5.88
CA ALA A 2 31.55 6.37 4.93
C ALA A 2 30.41 6.92 5.79
N ASP A 3 30.55 8.20 6.12
CA ASP A 3 29.60 9.01 6.85
C ASP A 3 28.25 9.00 6.13
N LEU A 4 27.23 8.45 6.78
CA LEU A 4 25.84 8.64 6.38
C LEU A 4 25.52 10.11 6.64
N ALA A 5 25.50 10.91 5.58
CA ALA A 5 25.21 12.34 5.62
C ALA A 5 23.95 12.61 6.46
N SER A 6 24.15 13.30 7.57
CA SER A 6 23.10 13.75 8.48
C SER A 6 22.23 14.80 7.78
N GLY A 7 20.92 14.55 7.66
CA GLY A 7 19.96 15.61 7.32
C GLY A 7 19.36 15.60 5.91
N VAL A 8 19.36 14.48 5.19
CA VAL A 8 18.51 14.36 3.99
C VAL A 8 17.11 13.93 4.44
N SER A 9 16.16 14.86 4.55
CA SER A 9 14.74 14.50 4.56
C SER A 9 14.39 14.04 3.14
N LEU A 10 14.56 12.74 2.87
CA LEU A 10 13.92 12.13 1.71
C LEU A 10 12.42 12.41 1.88
N ARG A 11 11.81 13.16 0.96
CA ARG A 11 10.35 13.16 0.81
C ARG A 11 9.98 11.77 0.30
N THR A 12 10.07 10.77 1.17
CA THR A 12 9.55 9.45 0.89
C THR A 12 8.05 9.62 0.78
N CYS A 13 7.45 9.22 -0.33
CA CYS A 13 6.01 9.02 -0.38
C CYS A 13 5.60 8.16 0.83
N SER A 14 4.44 8.45 1.41
CA SER A 14 3.96 7.68 2.56
C SER A 14 3.79 6.21 2.16
N ALA A 15 3.69 5.33 3.15
CA ALA A 15 3.49 3.91 2.85
C ALA A 15 2.13 3.70 2.15
N GLU A 16 1.16 4.52 2.50
CA GLU A 16 -0.17 4.64 1.90
C GLU A 16 -0.07 5.01 0.43
N ASP A 17 0.63 6.10 0.08
CA ASP A 17 0.83 6.53 -1.31
C ASP A 17 1.50 5.42 -2.14
N LEU A 18 2.47 4.71 -1.54
CA LEU A 18 3.16 3.61 -2.21
C LEU A 18 2.21 2.45 -2.50
N ILE A 19 1.32 2.11 -1.56
CA ILE A 19 0.29 1.08 -1.76
C ILE A 19 -0.67 1.51 -2.87
N VAL A 20 -1.19 2.74 -2.81
CA VAL A 20 -2.15 3.27 -3.80
C VAL A 20 -1.54 3.27 -5.20
N HIS A 21 -0.33 3.81 -5.37
CA HIS A 21 0.32 3.88 -6.67
C HIS A 21 0.66 2.49 -7.23
N LYS A 22 1.09 1.54 -6.41
CA LYS A 22 1.36 0.17 -6.84
C LYS A 22 0.09 -0.60 -7.21
N ALA A 23 -0.95 -0.49 -6.39
CA ALA A 23 -2.25 -1.09 -6.68
C ALA A 23 -2.84 -0.54 -7.99
N PHE A 24 -2.68 0.77 -8.25
CA PHE A 24 -3.11 1.41 -9.48
C PHE A 24 -2.34 0.91 -10.73
N ALA A 25 -1.03 0.67 -10.59
CA ALA A 25 -0.18 0.11 -11.65
C ALA A 25 -0.53 -1.35 -11.99
N ALA A 26 -1.00 -2.11 -10.99
CA ALA A 26 -1.66 -3.42 -11.12
C ALA A 26 -0.86 -4.52 -11.83
N ARG A 27 0.48 -4.45 -11.90
CA ARG A 27 1.30 -5.54 -12.45
C ARG A 27 1.40 -6.66 -11.42
N PRO A 28 1.60 -7.93 -11.82
CA PRO A 28 1.71 -9.05 -10.87
C PRO A 28 2.72 -8.82 -9.73
N GLN A 29 3.87 -8.21 -10.03
CA GLN A 29 4.89 -7.89 -9.03
C GLN A 29 4.45 -6.77 -8.05
N ASP A 30 3.63 -5.82 -8.50
CA ASP A 30 3.19 -4.71 -7.65
C ASP A 30 2.36 -5.21 -6.47
N TRP A 31 1.57 -6.27 -6.64
CA TRP A 31 0.80 -6.88 -5.56
C TRP A 31 1.68 -7.55 -4.50
N VAL A 32 2.81 -8.16 -4.92
CA VAL A 32 3.81 -8.72 -4.00
C VAL A 32 4.48 -7.62 -3.21
N ASP A 33 4.78 -6.50 -3.86
CA ASP A 33 5.38 -5.34 -3.20
C ASP A 33 4.40 -4.69 -2.20
N VAL A 34 3.12 -4.54 -2.58
CA VAL A 34 2.04 -4.06 -1.69
C VAL A 34 1.94 -4.93 -0.44
N GLU A 35 1.92 -6.25 -0.62
CA GLU A 35 1.90 -7.21 0.49
C GLU A 35 3.10 -7.00 1.43
N GLY A 36 4.30 -6.84 0.86
CA GLY A 36 5.51 -6.56 1.63
C GLY A 36 5.48 -5.23 2.39
N VAL A 37 4.85 -4.19 1.83
CA VAL A 37 4.67 -2.90 2.52
C VAL A 37 3.71 -3.05 3.70
N ILE A 38 2.56 -3.71 3.50
CA ILE A 38 1.56 -3.94 4.55
C ILE A 38 2.18 -4.70 5.73
N LEU A 39 2.93 -5.76 5.45
CA LEU A 39 3.59 -6.57 6.48
C LEU A 39 4.60 -5.75 7.30
N LYS A 40 5.34 -4.84 6.65
CA LYS A 40 6.35 -3.99 7.31
C LYS A 40 5.76 -2.82 8.08
N GLN A 41 4.61 -2.30 7.65
CA GLN A 41 3.96 -1.11 8.22
C GLN A 41 2.80 -1.45 9.16
N ARG A 42 2.77 -2.69 9.67
CA ARG A 42 1.73 -3.20 10.58
C ARG A 42 1.32 -2.18 11.65
N GLY A 43 0.03 -1.87 11.69
CA GLY A 43 -0.58 -0.99 12.69
C GLY A 43 -0.28 0.50 12.50
N ARG A 44 0.35 0.91 11.38
CA ARG A 44 0.68 2.31 11.07
C ARG A 44 -0.05 2.84 9.85
N LEU A 45 -0.66 1.97 9.05
CA LEU A 45 -1.33 2.35 7.82
C LEU A 45 -2.68 3.03 8.09
N ALA A 46 -2.90 4.17 7.44
CA ALA A 46 -4.20 4.81 7.38
C ALA A 46 -5.08 4.16 6.31
N TRP A 47 -5.73 3.03 6.65
CA TRP A 47 -6.59 2.29 5.71
C TRP A 47 -7.70 3.12 5.06
N PRO A 48 -8.45 3.98 5.79
CA PRO A 48 -9.50 4.79 5.17
C PRO A 48 -8.98 5.68 4.02
N GLN A 49 -7.76 6.21 4.15
CA GLN A 49 -7.12 7.02 3.11
C GLN A 49 -6.80 6.16 1.88
N ILE A 50 -6.13 5.01 2.08
CA ILE A 50 -5.77 4.08 0.99
C ILE A 50 -7.01 3.69 0.18
N TRP A 51 -8.10 3.32 0.86
CA TRP A 51 -9.34 2.90 0.20
C TRP A 51 -10.01 4.04 -0.57
N SER A 52 -10.05 5.24 0.02
CA SER A 52 -10.64 6.41 -0.64
C SER A 52 -9.89 6.77 -1.92
N GLU A 53 -8.57 6.92 -1.82
CA GLU A 53 -7.72 7.31 -2.96
C GLU A 53 -7.72 6.26 -4.07
N LEU A 54 -7.58 4.98 -3.72
CA LEU A 54 -7.62 3.91 -4.72
C LEU A 54 -8.99 3.81 -5.39
N ASN A 55 -10.09 4.05 -4.66
CA ASN A 55 -11.43 4.05 -5.23
C ASN A 55 -11.62 5.17 -6.27
N GLU A 56 -11.15 6.39 -5.97
CA GLU A 56 -11.20 7.51 -6.92
C GLU A 56 -10.40 7.19 -8.18
N LEU A 57 -9.17 6.68 -8.03
CA LEU A 57 -8.32 6.31 -9.17
C LEU A 57 -8.88 5.14 -9.98
N ALA A 58 -9.41 4.11 -9.32
CA ALA A 58 -10.04 2.97 -9.96
C ALA A 58 -11.28 3.39 -10.77
N ALA A 59 -12.10 4.30 -10.24
CA ALA A 59 -13.24 4.86 -10.95
C ALA A 59 -12.82 5.63 -12.20
N LEU A 60 -11.76 6.46 -12.11
CA LEU A 60 -11.21 7.20 -13.25
C LEU A 60 -10.60 6.28 -14.32
N LYS A 61 -10.04 5.14 -13.92
CA LYS A 61 -9.48 4.12 -14.83
C LYS A 61 -10.53 3.15 -15.37
N GLU A 62 -11.76 3.19 -14.84
CA GLU A 62 -12.82 2.21 -15.08
C GLU A 62 -12.44 0.77 -14.69
N GLU A 63 -11.58 0.61 -13.66
CA GLU A 63 -11.08 -0.69 -13.18
C GLU A 63 -11.42 -0.89 -11.67
N PRO A 64 -12.71 -1.07 -11.30
CA PRO A 64 -13.11 -1.26 -9.91
C PRO A 64 -12.54 -2.56 -9.28
N GLU A 65 -12.10 -3.52 -10.09
CA GLU A 65 -11.46 -4.76 -9.66
C GLU A 65 -10.16 -4.55 -8.87
N LEU A 66 -9.52 -3.38 -8.98
CA LEU A 66 -8.33 -3.03 -8.21
C LEU A 66 -8.62 -3.03 -6.70
N LEU A 67 -9.82 -2.60 -6.30
CA LEU A 67 -10.25 -2.63 -4.90
C LEU A 67 -10.35 -4.07 -4.39
N GLU A 68 -10.89 -4.97 -5.21
CA GLU A 68 -11.04 -6.38 -4.86
C GLU A 68 -9.68 -7.10 -4.84
N ALA A 69 -8.77 -6.74 -5.74
CA ALA A 69 -7.39 -7.22 -5.70
C ALA A 69 -6.68 -6.77 -4.41
N LEU A 70 -6.80 -5.50 -4.01
CA LEU A 70 -6.24 -5.01 -2.75
C LEU A 70 -6.86 -5.73 -1.55
N ARG A 71 -8.19 -5.92 -1.51
CA ARG A 71 -8.86 -6.67 -0.43
C ARG A 71 -8.31 -8.08 -0.28
N ARG A 72 -8.06 -8.77 -1.39
CA ARG A 72 -7.44 -10.11 -1.37
C ARG A 72 -6.03 -10.08 -0.79
N VAL A 73 -5.24 -9.04 -1.07
CA VAL A 73 -3.92 -8.89 -0.46
C VAL A 73 -4.02 -8.64 1.04
N VAL A 74 -4.90 -7.72 1.46
CA VAL A 74 -5.15 -7.44 2.89
C VAL A 74 -5.55 -8.70 3.64
N ALA A 75 -6.53 -9.46 3.13
CA ALA A 75 -6.98 -10.70 3.75
C ALA A 75 -5.85 -11.74 3.92
N ARG A 76 -4.95 -11.88 2.93
CA ARG A 76 -3.75 -12.73 3.07
C ARG A 76 -2.83 -12.25 4.18
N THR A 77 -2.59 -10.94 4.28
CA THR A 77 -1.72 -10.39 5.32
C THR A 77 -2.31 -10.50 6.72
N GLU A 78 -3.63 -10.43 6.86
CA GLU A 78 -4.33 -10.63 8.14
C GLU A 78 -4.24 -12.08 8.64
N GLN A 79 -4.15 -13.06 7.74
CA GLN A 79 -3.88 -14.45 8.14
C GLN A 79 -2.51 -14.59 8.83
N VAL A 80 -1.56 -13.71 8.52
CA VAL A 80 -0.20 -13.70 9.10
C VAL A 80 -0.13 -12.82 10.36
N LEU A 81 -0.79 -11.67 10.35
CA LEU A 81 -0.66 -10.63 11.38
C LEU A 81 -1.84 -10.54 12.36
N GLY A 82 -2.95 -11.24 12.12
CA GLY A 82 -4.23 -10.96 12.74
C GLY A 82 -4.97 -9.78 12.08
N PRO A 83 -6.24 -9.53 12.44
CA PRO A 83 -7.08 -8.51 11.82
C PRO A 83 -6.53 -7.10 12.05
N PHE A 84 -6.61 -6.25 11.02
CA PHE A 84 -6.29 -4.83 11.18
C PHE A 84 -7.49 -4.06 11.75
N ALA A 85 -7.22 -2.95 12.45
CA ALA A 85 -8.28 -1.98 12.72
C ALA A 85 -8.59 -1.27 11.39
N HIS A 86 -9.75 -1.59 10.81
CA HIS A 86 -10.27 -0.98 9.58
C HIS A 86 -10.89 0.39 9.86
#